data_AF-A0A7J3J5K0-F1
#
_entry.id   AF-A0A7J3J5K0-F1
#
_cell.length_a   1.000
_cell.length_b   1.000
_cell.length_c   1.000
_cell.angle_alpha   90.00
_cell.angle_beta   90.00
_cell.angle_gamma   90.00
#
_symmetry.space_group_name_H-M   'P 1'
#
loop_
_entity.id
_entity.type
_entity.pdbx_description
1 polymer ?
#
loop_
_entity_poly.entity_id
_entity_poly.type
_entity_poly.pdbx_seq_one_letter_code
_entity_poly.pdbx_strand_id
1 'polypeptide(L)'
;MAEEKELKEEGEQLARIAVESGMGSKQLQTIYRLVKTKPIAYVQAYIQRQIGRGVRGLSAFMKVLELSKKYEEDRAVFEKVLMYAIMLYDYIEVEPAVKLSVASEGIVRTIVNRQGAAFEGLQIELFGNIAEVRVKTGRFHGNPKALAMEIERALNEKVPEFRNMRCKIWIEQVERR
;
A
#
# COMPACT_ATOMS: atom_id res chain seq x y z
N MET A 1 6.06 -23.28 -17.32
CA MET A 1 6.04 -21.79 -17.40
C MET A 1 4.66 -21.21 -17.12
N ALA A 2 3.56 -21.83 -17.61
CA ALA A 2 2.19 -21.37 -17.30
C ALA A 2 1.85 -21.47 -15.81
N GLU A 3 2.18 -22.60 -15.18
CA GLU A 3 1.89 -22.86 -13.76
C GLU A 3 2.56 -21.84 -12.81
N GLU A 4 3.83 -21.49 -13.03
CA GLU A 4 4.53 -20.50 -12.18
C GLU A 4 3.88 -19.10 -12.23
N LYS A 5 3.44 -18.71 -13.43
CA LYS A 5 2.79 -17.41 -13.64
C LYS A 5 1.45 -17.37 -12.91
N GLU A 6 0.66 -18.44 -12.98
CA GLU A 6 -0.62 -18.56 -12.29
C GLU A 6 -0.44 -18.48 -10.76
N LEU A 7 0.54 -19.19 -10.20
CA LEU A 7 0.82 -19.13 -8.75
C LEU A 7 1.25 -17.73 -8.29
N LYS A 8 2.03 -17.04 -9.12
CA LYS A 8 2.37 -15.63 -8.86
C LYS A 8 1.13 -14.74 -8.89
N GLU A 9 0.26 -14.90 -9.87
CA GLU A 9 -0.98 -14.12 -10.00
C GLU A 9 -1.91 -14.35 -8.80
N GLU A 10 -2.05 -15.58 -8.33
CA GLU A 10 -2.82 -15.88 -7.11
C GLU A 10 -2.20 -15.26 -5.86
N GLY A 11 -0.86 -15.29 -5.76
CA GLY A 11 -0.14 -14.61 -4.69
C GLY A 11 -0.34 -13.10 -4.72
N GLU A 12 -0.29 -12.49 -5.90
CA GLU A 12 -0.55 -11.06 -6.10
C GLU A 12 -1.99 -10.70 -5.70
N GLN A 13 -2.98 -11.49 -6.13
CA GLN A 13 -4.38 -11.29 -5.74
C GLN A 13 -4.57 -11.40 -4.22
N LEU A 14 -3.94 -12.40 -3.58
CA LEU A 14 -3.99 -12.54 -2.13
C LEU A 14 -3.38 -11.32 -1.43
N ALA A 15 -2.25 -10.80 -1.91
CA ALA A 15 -1.62 -9.62 -1.35
C ALA A 15 -2.49 -8.37 -1.49
N ARG A 16 -3.15 -8.16 -2.66
CA ARG A 16 -4.12 -7.07 -2.86
C ARG A 16 -5.26 -7.14 -1.85
N ILE A 17 -5.89 -8.32 -1.72
CA ILE A 17 -6.97 -8.52 -0.74
C ILE A 17 -6.48 -8.30 0.69
N ALA A 18 -5.24 -8.70 1.01
CA ALA A 18 -4.64 -8.49 2.33
C ALA A 18 -4.46 -7.00 2.66
N VAL A 19 -3.91 -6.22 1.74
CA VAL A 19 -3.76 -4.76 1.88
C VAL A 19 -5.14 -4.10 2.03
N GLU A 20 -6.07 -4.37 1.11
CA GLU A 20 -7.40 -3.77 1.08
C GLU A 20 -8.24 -4.07 2.33
N SER A 21 -8.12 -5.28 2.88
CA SER A 21 -8.84 -5.70 4.09
C SER A 21 -8.12 -5.33 5.39
N GLY A 22 -6.93 -4.70 5.31
CA GLY A 22 -6.14 -4.32 6.47
C GLY A 22 -5.51 -5.49 7.24
N MET A 23 -5.29 -6.62 6.57
CA MET A 23 -4.46 -7.70 7.10
C MET A 23 -3.00 -7.27 7.07
N GLY A 24 -2.31 -7.25 8.20
CA GLY A 24 -0.89 -6.90 8.23
C GLY A 24 0.01 -7.99 7.64
N SER A 25 1.12 -7.59 7.02
CA SER A 25 2.12 -8.51 6.44
C SER A 25 2.62 -9.59 7.42
N LYS A 26 2.75 -9.26 8.71
CA LYS A 26 3.12 -10.21 9.77
C LYS A 26 2.10 -11.34 9.97
N GLN A 27 0.81 -11.08 9.71
CA GLN A 27 -0.23 -12.12 9.79
C GLN A 27 -0.06 -13.12 8.64
N LEU A 28 0.18 -12.64 7.41
CA LEU A 28 0.52 -13.50 6.26
C LEU A 28 1.80 -14.31 6.52
N GLN A 29 2.86 -13.67 7.03
CA GLN A 29 4.11 -14.37 7.39
C GLN A 29 3.90 -15.45 8.46
N THR A 30 2.99 -15.20 9.41
CA THR A 30 2.66 -16.20 10.43
C THR A 30 1.99 -17.41 9.80
N ILE A 31 1.02 -17.21 8.91
CA ILE A 31 0.36 -18.30 8.18
C ILE A 31 1.38 -19.07 7.34
N TYR A 32 2.23 -18.38 6.57
CA TYR A 32 3.31 -19.00 5.80
C TYR A 32 4.21 -19.88 6.68
N ARG A 33 4.63 -19.39 7.86
CA ARG A 33 5.44 -20.18 8.80
C ARG A 33 4.69 -21.42 9.33
N LEU A 34 3.39 -21.30 9.60
CA LEU A 34 2.57 -22.46 9.99
C LEU A 34 2.47 -23.47 8.85
N VAL A 35 2.23 -23.00 7.62
CA VAL A 35 2.25 -23.84 6.43
C VAL A 35 3.57 -24.55 6.28
N LYS A 36 4.72 -24.00 6.70
CA LYS A 36 6.02 -24.69 6.66
C LYS A 36 6.26 -25.72 7.76
N THR A 37 5.50 -25.68 8.85
CA THR A 37 5.84 -26.45 10.06
C THR A 37 4.72 -27.32 10.60
N LYS A 38 3.49 -27.16 10.10
CA LYS A 38 2.29 -27.82 10.62
C LYS A 38 1.51 -28.51 9.49
N PRO A 39 0.72 -29.56 9.80
CA PRO A 39 -0.21 -30.15 8.86
C PRO A 39 -1.24 -29.15 8.37
N ILE A 40 -1.74 -29.31 7.13
CA ILE A 40 -2.68 -28.37 6.51
C ILE A 40 -3.98 -28.21 7.33
N ALA A 41 -4.50 -29.30 7.90
CA ALA A 41 -5.67 -29.27 8.78
C ALA A 41 -5.47 -28.35 10.00
N TYR A 42 -4.26 -28.33 10.58
CA TYR A 42 -3.93 -27.41 11.68
C TYR A 42 -3.95 -25.95 11.21
N VAL A 43 -3.38 -25.69 10.02
CA VAL A 43 -3.36 -24.35 9.42
C VAL A 43 -4.78 -23.86 9.14
N GLN A 44 -5.63 -24.71 8.56
CA GLN A 44 -7.04 -24.40 8.30
C GLN A 44 -7.78 -24.07 9.61
N ALA A 45 -7.61 -24.88 10.66
CA ALA A 45 -8.21 -24.61 11.98
C ALA A 45 -7.71 -23.29 12.59
N TYR A 46 -6.41 -22.97 12.44
CA TYR A 46 -5.85 -21.69 12.86
C TYR A 46 -6.50 -20.51 12.12
N ILE A 47 -6.66 -20.60 10.80
CA ILE A 47 -7.28 -19.57 9.97
C ILE A 47 -8.76 -19.39 10.36
N GLN A 48 -9.51 -20.48 10.48
CA GLN A 48 -10.90 -20.47 10.94
C GLN A 48 -11.04 -19.80 12.32
N ARG A 49 -10.11 -20.07 13.23
CA ARG A 49 -10.06 -19.39 14.54
C ARG A 49 -9.84 -17.88 14.40
N GLN A 50 -8.96 -17.42 13.50
CA GLN A 50 -8.79 -15.98 13.28
C GLN A 50 -10.07 -15.34 12.72
N ILE A 51 -10.73 -16.01 11.77
CA ILE A 51 -12.02 -15.57 11.21
C ILE A 51 -13.07 -15.46 12.34
N GLY A 52 -13.22 -16.50 13.17
CA GLY A 52 -14.17 -16.51 14.27
C GLY A 52 -13.90 -15.45 15.35
N ARG A 53 -12.66 -14.96 15.46
CA ARG A 53 -12.29 -13.85 16.36
C ARG A 53 -12.59 -12.47 15.78
N GLY A 54 -12.96 -12.36 14.50
CA GLY A 54 -13.24 -11.07 13.86
C GLY A 54 -12.02 -10.14 13.77
N VAL A 55 -10.81 -10.69 13.63
CA VAL A 55 -9.60 -9.87 13.49
C VAL A 55 -9.63 -9.07 12.17
N ARG A 56 -8.92 -7.94 12.09
CA ARG A 56 -8.75 -7.21 10.82
C ARG A 56 -8.19 -8.13 9.74
N GLY A 57 -8.55 -7.88 8.49
CA GLY A 57 -8.14 -8.73 7.37
C GLY A 57 -9.06 -9.90 7.05
N LEU A 58 -10.34 -9.86 7.46
CA LEU A 58 -11.29 -10.98 7.30
C LEU A 58 -11.33 -11.53 5.88
N SER A 59 -11.47 -10.67 4.86
CA SER A 59 -11.51 -11.09 3.46
C SER A 59 -10.24 -11.84 3.04
N ALA A 60 -9.08 -11.39 3.51
CA ALA A 60 -7.82 -12.09 3.26
C ALA A 60 -7.75 -13.43 3.99
N PHE A 61 -8.19 -13.53 5.25
CA PHE A 61 -8.25 -14.83 5.93
C PHE A 61 -9.20 -15.81 5.22
N MET A 62 -10.34 -15.34 4.70
CA MET A 62 -11.24 -16.16 3.90
C MET A 62 -10.55 -16.62 2.61
N LYS A 63 -9.83 -15.74 1.91
CA LYS A 63 -9.09 -16.11 0.70
C LYS A 63 -7.97 -17.10 0.99
N VAL A 64 -7.23 -16.93 2.08
CA VAL A 64 -6.22 -17.90 2.51
C VAL A 64 -6.86 -19.26 2.79
N LEU A 65 -8.02 -19.30 3.46
CA LEU A 65 -8.74 -20.55 3.73
C LEU A 65 -9.18 -21.23 2.44
N GLU A 66 -9.71 -20.48 1.49
CA GLU A 66 -10.07 -20.97 0.15
C GLU A 66 -8.84 -21.61 -0.55
N LEU A 67 -7.72 -20.90 -0.61
CA LEU A 67 -6.48 -21.39 -1.22
C LEU A 67 -5.93 -22.63 -0.49
N SER A 68 -6.03 -22.68 0.84
CA SER A 68 -5.58 -23.83 1.63
C SER A 68 -6.41 -25.10 1.39
N LYS A 69 -7.65 -24.96 0.94
CA LYS A 69 -8.51 -26.09 0.54
C LYS A 69 -8.25 -26.48 -0.92
N LYS A 70 -8.07 -25.49 -1.79
CA LYS A 70 -7.72 -25.70 -3.20
C LYS A 70 -6.44 -26.54 -3.34
N TYR A 71 -5.45 -26.28 -2.49
CA TYR A 71 -4.14 -26.92 -2.50
C TYR A 71 -3.92 -27.86 -1.31
N GLU A 72 -4.99 -28.49 -0.82
CA GLU A 72 -4.92 -29.36 0.38
C GLU A 72 -3.95 -30.54 0.21
N GLU A 73 -3.94 -31.14 -0.98
CA GLU A 73 -3.07 -32.26 -1.35
C GLU A 73 -1.67 -31.82 -1.81
N ASP A 74 -1.50 -30.54 -2.17
CA ASP A 74 -0.21 -29.97 -2.60
C ASP A 74 0.16 -28.73 -1.78
N ARG A 75 0.66 -29.03 -0.58
CA ARG A 75 1.15 -28.03 0.37
C ARG A 75 2.27 -27.15 -0.20
N ALA A 76 3.11 -27.68 -1.08
CA ALA A 76 4.24 -26.93 -1.63
C ALA A 76 3.74 -25.79 -2.54
N VAL A 77 2.67 -26.06 -3.31
CA VAL A 77 2.02 -25.04 -4.13
C VAL A 77 1.38 -23.95 -3.25
N PHE A 78 0.67 -24.34 -2.19
CA PHE A 78 0.10 -23.35 -1.26
C PHE A 78 1.16 -22.48 -0.58
N GLU A 79 2.27 -23.09 -0.14
CA GLU A 79 3.42 -22.37 0.41
C GLU A 79 3.95 -21.33 -0.58
N LYS A 80 4.00 -21.68 -1.87
CA LYS A 80 4.51 -20.80 -2.93
C LYS A 80 3.61 -19.61 -3.22
N VAL A 81 2.29 -19.80 -3.23
CA VAL A 81 1.32 -18.69 -3.35
C VAL A 81 1.48 -17.71 -2.20
N LEU A 82 1.59 -18.22 -0.96
CA LEU A 82 1.82 -17.38 0.22
C LEU A 82 3.16 -16.64 0.16
N MET A 83 4.21 -17.29 -0.35
CA MET A 83 5.50 -16.65 -0.55
C MET A 83 5.39 -15.45 -1.48
N TYR A 84 4.74 -15.60 -2.65
CA TYR A 84 4.51 -14.48 -3.57
C TYR A 84 3.68 -13.38 -2.92
N ALA A 85 2.62 -13.73 -2.21
CA ALA A 85 1.79 -12.75 -1.52
C ALA A 85 2.60 -11.90 -0.52
N ILE A 86 3.48 -12.53 0.27
CA ILE A 86 4.35 -11.83 1.21
C ILE A 86 5.35 -10.93 0.48
N MET A 87 5.98 -11.43 -0.60
CA MET A 87 6.98 -10.67 -1.36
C MET A 87 6.38 -9.44 -2.07
N LEU A 88 5.11 -9.53 -2.49
CA LEU A 88 4.43 -8.47 -3.22
C LEU A 88 3.65 -7.52 -2.30
N TYR A 89 3.42 -7.88 -1.04
CA TYR A 89 2.61 -7.10 -0.11
C TYR A 89 3.07 -5.66 -0.01
N ASP A 90 4.35 -5.43 0.33
CA ASP A 90 4.88 -4.09 0.58
C ASP A 90 4.83 -3.23 -0.69
N TYR A 91 5.09 -3.83 -1.87
CA TYR A 91 4.94 -3.14 -3.15
C TYR A 91 3.49 -2.71 -3.38
N ILE A 92 2.53 -3.62 -3.19
CA ILE A 92 1.10 -3.34 -3.38
C ILE A 92 0.60 -2.30 -2.38
N GLU A 93 1.08 -2.32 -1.14
CA GLU A 93 0.71 -1.36 -0.10
C GLU A 93 1.11 0.07 -0.48
N VAL A 94 2.33 0.26 -1.02
CA VAL A 94 2.84 1.59 -1.36
C VAL A 94 2.53 2.03 -2.79
N GLU A 95 2.18 1.09 -3.69
CA GLU A 95 1.97 1.35 -5.12
C GLU A 95 1.01 2.53 -5.39
N PRO A 96 -0.17 2.64 -4.74
CA PRO A 96 -1.07 3.76 -4.98
C PRO A 96 -0.44 5.12 -4.60
N ALA A 97 0.28 5.19 -3.49
CA ALA A 97 0.94 6.42 -3.03
C ALA A 97 2.11 6.82 -3.95
N VAL A 98 2.87 5.84 -4.44
CA VAL A 98 3.96 6.07 -5.41
C VAL A 98 3.40 6.60 -6.73
N LYS A 99 2.32 6.00 -7.25
CA LYS A 99 1.66 6.46 -8.49
C LYS A 99 1.19 7.90 -8.36
N LEU A 100 0.57 8.26 -7.23
CA LEU A 100 0.18 9.65 -6.96
C LEU A 100 1.38 10.60 -6.87
N SER A 101 2.47 10.16 -6.24
CA SER A 101 3.69 10.96 -6.13
C SER A 101 4.24 11.31 -7.52
N VAL A 102 4.37 10.32 -8.40
CA VAL A 102 4.84 10.50 -9.78
C VAL A 102 3.91 11.43 -10.57
N ALA A 103 2.60 11.24 -10.47
CA ALA A 103 1.62 12.09 -11.16
C ALA A 103 1.62 13.54 -10.66
N SER A 104 1.93 13.75 -9.37
CA SER A 104 1.85 15.05 -8.71
C SER A 104 3.14 15.86 -8.80
N GLU A 105 4.30 15.21 -8.94
CA GLU A 105 5.61 15.84 -8.79
C GLU A 105 5.81 17.03 -9.73
N GLY A 106 5.50 16.88 -11.01
CA GLY A 106 5.67 17.96 -12.00
C GLY A 106 4.79 19.18 -11.70
N ILE A 107 3.57 18.95 -11.20
CA ILE A 107 2.62 20.01 -10.82
C ILE A 107 3.16 20.77 -9.61
N VAL A 108 3.51 20.04 -8.55
CA VAL A 108 4.02 20.62 -7.29
C VAL A 108 5.32 21.39 -7.53
N ARG A 109 6.27 20.79 -8.26
CA ARG A 109 7.55 21.41 -8.63
C ARG A 109 7.34 22.74 -9.35
N THR A 110 6.40 22.78 -10.29
CA THR A 110 6.09 24.01 -11.05
C THR A 110 5.57 25.12 -10.14
N ILE A 111 4.68 24.78 -9.20
CA ILE A 111 4.11 25.75 -8.25
C ILE A 111 5.18 26.27 -7.29
N VAL A 112 5.97 25.38 -6.70
CA VAL A 112 7.06 25.74 -5.76
C VAL A 112 8.07 26.67 -6.43
N ASN A 113 8.51 26.33 -7.64
CA ASN A 113 9.49 27.15 -8.37
C ASN A 113 8.94 28.53 -8.76
N ARG A 114 7.65 28.64 -9.09
CA ARG A 114 7.00 29.94 -9.39
C ARG A 114 6.98 30.87 -8.17
N GLN A 115 6.95 30.31 -6.98
CA GLN A 115 7.02 31.04 -5.72
C GLN A 115 8.46 31.37 -5.29
N GLY A 116 9.46 31.14 -6.16
CA GLY A 116 10.87 31.45 -5.91
C GLY A 116 11.58 30.50 -4.96
N ALA A 117 10.96 29.38 -4.58
CA ALA A 117 11.57 28.35 -3.75
C ALA A 117 12.15 27.21 -4.60
N ALA A 118 13.14 26.51 -4.04
CA ALA A 118 13.65 25.29 -4.64
C ALA A 118 12.76 24.11 -4.23
N PHE A 119 12.25 23.35 -5.20
CA PHE A 119 11.63 22.07 -4.91
C PHE A 119 12.69 21.00 -4.60
N GLU A 120 12.62 20.41 -3.41
CA GLU A 120 13.60 19.42 -2.94
C GLU A 120 13.01 18.01 -2.79
N GLY A 121 11.69 17.86 -2.81
CA GLY A 121 11.07 16.54 -2.80
C GLY A 121 9.56 16.57 -2.57
N LEU A 122 8.94 15.44 -2.89
CA LEU A 122 7.52 15.17 -2.66
C LEU A 122 7.39 13.77 -2.07
N GLN A 123 6.62 13.66 -0.99
CA GLN A 123 6.24 12.38 -0.41
C GLN A 123 4.73 12.38 -0.21
N ILE A 124 4.08 11.30 -0.62
CA ILE A 124 2.64 11.13 -0.43
C ILE A 124 2.43 9.86 0.38
N GLU A 125 1.62 9.97 1.42
CA GLU A 125 1.17 8.85 2.25
C GLU A 125 -0.35 8.77 2.18
N LEU A 126 -0.88 7.54 2.11
CA LEU A 126 -2.31 7.29 2.04
C LEU A 126 -2.78 6.61 3.32
N PHE A 127 -3.83 7.17 3.92
CA PHE A 127 -4.50 6.63 5.10
C PHE A 127 -6.00 6.57 4.86
N GLY A 128 -6.46 5.47 4.27
CA GLY A 128 -7.84 5.34 3.83
C GLY A 128 -8.20 6.38 2.77
N ASN A 129 -9.12 7.30 3.10
CA ASN A 129 -9.52 8.41 2.23
C ASN A 129 -8.53 9.59 2.26
N ILE A 130 -7.63 9.65 3.24
CA ILE A 130 -6.76 10.81 3.45
C ILE A 130 -5.46 10.64 2.66
N ALA A 131 -5.10 11.65 1.88
CA ALA A 131 -3.79 11.76 1.26
C ALA A 131 -2.99 12.84 1.98
N GLU A 132 -1.90 12.46 2.65
CA GLU A 132 -0.96 13.40 3.25
C GLU A 132 0.20 13.63 2.29
N VAL A 133 0.32 14.87 1.81
CA VAL A 133 1.30 15.29 0.81
C VAL A 133 2.33 16.18 1.49
N ARG A 134 3.56 15.71 1.62
CA ARG A 134 4.68 16.46 2.19
C ARG A 134 5.55 16.99 1.07
N VAL A 135 5.68 18.31 1.03
CA VAL A 135 6.42 19.04 0.00
C VAL A 135 7.65 19.64 0.66
N LYS A 136 8.83 19.16 0.25
CA LYS A 136 10.10 19.67 0.74
C LYS A 136 10.55 20.83 -0.13
N THR A 137 10.81 21.95 0.52
CA THR A 137 11.21 23.20 -0.12
C THR A 137 12.51 23.72 0.48
N GLY A 138 13.37 24.26 -0.37
CA GLY A 138 14.55 25.01 0.02
C GLY A 138 14.32 26.50 -0.20
N ARG A 139 14.84 27.33 0.72
CA ARG A 139 14.82 28.81 0.61
C ARG A 139 13.42 29.42 0.43
N PHE A 140 12.38 28.77 0.94
CA PHE A 140 11.03 29.31 0.89
C PHE A 140 10.84 30.34 2.01
N HIS A 141 10.49 31.57 1.64
CA HIS A 141 10.22 32.67 2.59
C HIS A 141 8.76 33.17 2.52
N GLY A 142 7.92 32.50 1.74
CA GLY A 142 6.51 32.87 1.55
C GLY A 142 5.58 32.30 2.63
N ASN A 143 4.27 32.50 2.45
CA ASN A 143 3.25 31.95 3.34
C ASN A 143 3.02 30.45 3.06
N PRO A 144 3.36 29.52 3.98
CA PRO A 144 3.20 28.09 3.77
C PRO A 144 1.75 27.67 3.55
N LYS A 145 0.80 28.36 4.18
CA LYS A 145 -0.63 28.07 4.03
C LYS A 145 -1.13 28.43 2.63
N ALA A 146 -0.66 29.55 2.07
CA ALA A 146 -1.01 29.95 0.71
C ALA A 146 -0.46 28.95 -0.32
N LEU A 147 0.81 28.53 -0.16
CA LEU A 147 1.43 27.52 -1.01
C LEU A 147 0.71 26.16 -0.91
N ALA A 148 0.37 25.72 0.30
CA ALA A 148 -0.40 24.51 0.55
C ALA A 148 -1.75 24.53 -0.18
N MET A 149 -2.50 25.64 -0.09
CA MET A 149 -3.80 25.79 -0.76
C MET A 149 -3.68 25.81 -2.29
N GLU A 150 -2.64 26.45 -2.84
CA GLU A 150 -2.39 26.48 -4.28
C GLU A 150 -2.09 25.07 -4.81
N ILE A 151 -1.25 24.32 -4.08
CA ILE A 151 -0.92 22.93 -4.40
C ILE A 151 -2.17 22.05 -4.31
N GLU A 152 -2.91 22.12 -3.21
CA GLU A 152 -4.14 21.34 -3.01
C GLU A 152 -5.14 21.56 -4.15
N ARG A 153 -5.37 22.82 -4.53
CA ARG A 153 -6.26 23.17 -5.64
C ARG A 153 -5.77 22.56 -6.96
N ALA A 154 -4.49 22.70 -7.28
CA ALA A 154 -3.93 22.20 -8.51
C ALA A 154 -3.95 20.66 -8.60
N LEU A 155 -3.70 19.97 -7.48
CA LEU A 155 -3.78 18.51 -7.42
C LEU A 155 -5.22 18.02 -7.62
N ASN A 156 -6.21 18.62 -6.93
CA ASN A 156 -7.62 18.27 -7.12
C ASN A 156 -8.13 18.50 -8.55
N GLU A 157 -7.62 19.54 -9.22
CA GLU A 157 -8.01 19.85 -10.60
C GLU A 157 -7.39 18.87 -11.61
N LYS A 158 -6.09 18.60 -11.47
CA LYS A 158 -5.28 17.92 -12.49
C LYS A 158 -5.05 16.43 -12.28
N VAL A 159 -5.24 15.94 -11.05
CA VAL A 159 -5.03 14.53 -10.69
C VAL A 159 -6.35 13.96 -10.17
N PRO A 160 -7.14 13.26 -11.01
CA PRO A 160 -8.49 12.82 -10.69
C PRO A 160 -8.62 12.04 -9.38
N GLU A 161 -7.60 11.27 -9.02
CA GLU A 161 -7.55 10.45 -7.82
C GLU A 161 -7.68 11.28 -6.52
N PHE A 162 -7.24 12.54 -6.51
CA PHE A 162 -7.39 13.41 -5.34
C PHE A 162 -8.83 13.89 -5.11
N ARG A 163 -9.69 13.89 -6.13
CA ARG A 163 -11.05 14.48 -6.05
C ARG A 163 -11.94 13.84 -5.00
N ASN A 164 -11.72 12.55 -4.73
CA ASN A 164 -12.49 11.78 -3.76
C ASN A 164 -11.73 11.59 -2.42
N MET A 165 -10.57 12.24 -2.27
CA MET A 165 -9.70 12.11 -1.12
C MET A 165 -9.63 13.41 -0.34
N ARG A 166 -9.50 13.31 0.98
CA ARG A 166 -9.14 14.46 1.80
C ARG A 166 -7.64 14.69 1.67
N CYS A 167 -7.25 15.72 0.93
CA CYS A 167 -5.86 16.09 0.75
C CYS A 167 -5.37 16.98 1.91
N LYS A 168 -4.22 16.65 2.50
CA LYS A 168 -3.53 17.49 3.48
C LYS A 168 -2.13 17.79 2.97
N ILE A 169 -1.83 19.07 2.75
CA ILE A 169 -0.52 19.50 2.27
C ILE A 169 0.31 20.02 3.45
N TRP A 170 1.52 19.48 3.61
CA TRP A 170 2.52 19.93 4.55
C TRP A 170 3.72 20.51 3.80
N ILE A 171 4.08 21.76 4.11
CA ILE A 171 5.28 22.39 3.55
C ILE A 171 6.41 22.24 4.56
N GLU A 172 7.43 21.47 4.19
CA GLU A 172 8.63 21.24 4.99
C GLU A 172 9.76 22.10 4.44
N GLN A 173 10.40 22.89 5.31
CA GLN A 173 11.60 23.64 4.95
C GLN A 173 12.83 22.83 5.31
N VAL A 174 13.68 22.58 4.33
CA VAL A 174 14.97 21.91 4.55
C VAL A 174 16.02 22.99 4.77
N GLU A 175 16.50 23.14 6.00
CA GLU A 175 17.67 23.97 6.29
C GLU A 175 18.92 23.27 5.72
N ARG A 176 19.70 23.98 4.90
CA ARG A 176 21.02 23.49 4.50
C ARG A 176 21.93 23.51 5.73
N ARG A 177 22.38 22.33 6.16
CA ARG A 177 23.57 22.18 7.00
C ARG A 177 24.83 22.50 6.21
#